data_AF-A0A975GUW0-F1
#
_entry.id   AF-A0A975GUW0-F1
#
_cell.length_a   1.000
_cell.length_b   1.000
_cell.length_c   1.000
_cell.angle_alpha   90.00
_cell.angle_beta   90.00
_cell.angle_gamma   90.00
#
_symmetry.space_group_name_H-M   'P 1'
#
loop_
_entity.id
_entity.type
_entity.pdbx_description
1 polymer ?
#
loop_
_entity_poly.entity_id
_entity_poly.type
_entity_poly.pdbx_seq_one_letter_code
_entity_poly.pdbx_strand_id
1 'polypeptide(L)'
;MIRRLKILFADHPREVGETYLEHSATAFGMGMRLARLSATAFLHGLVPGVCKTAVSDEIRTMARELGGRAEEARECRMRDAGVWDPGL
;
A
#
# COMPACT_ATOMS: atom_id res chain seq x y z
N MET A 1 -7.41 -2.52 26.95
CA MET A 1 -7.70 -3.18 25.66
C MET A 1 -8.19 -2.21 24.60
N ILE A 2 -9.25 -1.42 24.86
CA ILE A 2 -9.86 -0.45 23.91
C ILE A 2 -8.88 0.59 23.33
N ARG A 3 -7.91 1.07 24.13
CA ARG A 3 -6.93 2.08 23.68
C ARG A 3 -5.99 1.58 22.58
N ARG A 4 -5.62 0.29 22.59
CA ARG A 4 -4.76 -0.30 21.54
C ARG A 4 -5.52 -0.50 20.23
N LEU A 5 -6.80 -0.85 20.30
CA LEU A 5 -7.67 -0.96 19.13
C LEU A 5 -7.84 0.41 18.44
N LYS A 6 -7.99 1.50 19.21
CA LYS A 6 -8.04 2.85 18.63
C LYS A 6 -6.74 3.22 17.88
N ILE A 7 -5.58 2.91 18.46
CA ILE A 7 -4.29 3.19 17.81
C ILE A 7 -4.13 2.38 16.51
N LEU A 8 -4.45 1.09 16.55
CA LEU A 8 -4.25 0.18 15.41
C LEU A 8 -5.25 0.40 14.26
N PHE A 9 -6.47 0.82 14.57
CA PHE A 9 -7.55 0.89 13.59
C PHE A 9 -8.02 2.32 13.27
N ALA A 10 -7.80 3.31 14.15
CA ALA A 10 -8.29 4.68 13.97
C ALA A 10 -7.17 5.73 13.81
N ASP A 11 -6.00 5.53 14.42
CA ASP A 11 -4.88 6.49 14.28
C ASP A 11 -4.06 6.24 13.00
N HIS A 12 -3.90 4.97 12.57
CA HIS A 12 -3.14 4.65 11.34
C HIS A 12 -3.75 5.18 10.02
N PRO A 13 -5.08 5.13 9.78
CA PRO A 13 -5.67 5.74 8.58
C PRO A 13 -5.52 7.26 8.53
N ARG A 14 -5.46 7.91 9.71
CA ARG A 14 -5.32 9.37 9.84
C ARG A 14 -3.95 9.88 9.42
N GLU A 15 -2.90 9.05 9.50
CA GLU A 15 -1.56 9.40 9.03
C GLU A 15 -1.46 9.60 7.51
N VAL A 16 -2.49 9.16 6.77
CA VAL A 16 -2.60 9.28 5.30
C VAL A 16 -3.81 10.10 4.86
N GLY A 17 -4.62 10.60 5.80
CA GLY A 17 -5.84 11.36 5.51
C GLY A 17 -7.00 10.54 4.93
N GLU A 18 -6.93 9.20 4.95
CA GLU A 18 -7.96 8.31 4.41
C GLU A 18 -8.99 7.91 5.48
N THR A 19 -10.23 7.64 5.07
CA THR A 19 -11.19 6.95 5.94
C THR A 19 -10.78 5.49 6.12
N TYR A 20 -11.17 4.87 7.25
CA TYR A 20 -10.83 3.47 7.55
C TYR A 20 -11.23 2.50 6.43
N LEU A 21 -12.36 2.74 5.77
CA LEU A 21 -12.86 1.91 4.69
C LEU A 21 -12.05 2.07 3.40
N GLU A 22 -11.63 3.29 3.06
CA GLU A 22 -10.75 3.55 1.90
C GLU A 22 -9.38 2.91 2.10
N HIS A 23 -8.81 3.06 3.30
CA HIS A 23 -7.53 2.45 3.64
C HIS A 23 -7.62 0.92 3.60
N SER A 24 -8.67 0.35 4.21
CA SER A 24 -8.90 -1.10 4.22
C SER A 24 -9.11 -1.64 2.81
N ALA A 25 -9.95 -1.00 1.99
CA ALA A 25 -10.21 -1.42 0.62
C ALA A 25 -8.92 -1.42 -0.23
N THR A 26 -8.09 -0.39 -0.08
CA THR A 26 -6.80 -0.30 -0.76
C THR A 26 -5.84 -1.40 -0.30
N ALA A 27 -5.69 -1.60 1.00
CA ALA A 27 -4.82 -2.63 1.57
C ALA A 27 -5.26 -4.05 1.14
N PHE A 28 -6.57 -4.34 1.21
CA PHE A 28 -7.12 -5.61 0.73
C PHE A 28 -6.95 -5.77 -0.79
N GLY A 29 -7.13 -4.71 -1.57
CA GLY A 29 -6.89 -4.72 -3.01
C GLY A 29 -5.46 -5.11 -3.36
N MET A 30 -4.47 -4.53 -2.68
CA MET A 30 -3.06 -4.87 -2.84
C MET A 30 -2.76 -6.31 -2.39
N GLY A 31 -3.33 -6.75 -1.27
CA GLY A 31 -3.20 -8.13 -0.79
C GLY A 31 -3.72 -9.14 -1.81
N MET A 32 -4.88 -8.88 -2.42
CA MET A 32 -5.45 -9.74 -3.46
C MET A 32 -4.59 -9.77 -4.73
N ARG A 33 -3.96 -8.66 -5.12
CA ARG A 33 -2.99 -8.64 -6.23
C ARG A 33 -1.77 -9.53 -5.92
N LEU A 34 -1.17 -9.40 -4.74
CA LEU A 34 -0.05 -10.24 -4.30
C LEU A 34 -0.42 -11.74 -4.27
N ALA A 35 -1.62 -12.07 -3.78
CA ALA A 35 -2.10 -13.45 -3.76
C ALA A 35 -2.21 -14.04 -5.18
N ARG A 36 -2.72 -13.26 -6.14
CA ARG A 36 -2.76 -13.65 -7.56
C ARG A 36 -1.36 -13.83 -8.14
N LEU A 37 -0.44 -12.89 -7.88
CA LEU A 37 0.94 -12.97 -8.36
C LEU A 37 1.68 -14.18 -7.79
N SER A 38 1.45 -14.53 -6.53
CA SER A 38 1.98 -15.75 -5.94
C SER A 38 1.51 -17.00 -6.70
N ALA A 39 0.21 -17.10 -7.00
CA ALA A 39 -0.32 -18.19 -7.82
C ALA A 39 0.31 -18.20 -9.23
N THR A 40 0.46 -17.03 -9.85
CA THR A 40 1.13 -16.87 -11.16
C THR A 40 2.59 -17.32 -11.12
N ALA A 41 3.33 -16.99 -10.05
CA ALA A 41 4.72 -17.40 -9.87
C ALA A 41 4.84 -18.93 -9.74
N PHE A 42 3.94 -19.58 -9.00
CA PHE A 42 3.90 -21.04 -8.93
C PHE A 42 3.58 -21.68 -10.27
N LEU A 43 2.60 -21.14 -11.02
CA LEU A 43 2.29 -21.61 -12.37
C LEU A 43 3.49 -21.48 -13.31
N HIS A 44 4.23 -20.37 -13.24
CA HIS A 44 5.49 -20.20 -13.99
C HIS A 44 6.55 -21.22 -13.57
N GLY A 45 6.70 -21.51 -12.27
CA GLY A 45 7.60 -22.54 -11.78
C GLY A 45 7.26 -23.95 -12.28
N LEU A 46 5.97 -24.24 -12.46
CA LEU A 46 5.49 -25.50 -13.04
C LEU A 46 5.65 -25.53 -14.57
N VAL A 47 5.38 -24.41 -15.23
CA VAL A 47 5.43 -24.27 -16.69
C VAL A 47 6.23 -23.01 -17.06
N PRO A 48 7.57 -23.10 -17.19
CA PRO A 48 8.46 -21.95 -17.41
C PRO A 48 8.13 -21.12 -18.67
N GLY A 49 7.38 -21.69 -19.61
CA GLY A 49 6.92 -21.00 -20.81
C GLY A 49 5.82 -19.96 -20.58
N VAL A 50 5.10 -20.04 -19.46
CA VAL A 50 3.90 -19.22 -19.17
C VAL A 50 4.26 -18.09 -18.19
N CYS A 51 3.65 -16.90 -18.33
CA CYS A 51 3.75 -15.78 -17.37
C CYS A 51 5.18 -15.24 -17.09
N LYS A 52 6.09 -15.31 -18.07
CA LYS A 52 7.52 -14.97 -17.93
C LYS A 52 7.82 -13.63 -17.26
N THR A 53 7.05 -12.58 -17.54
CA THR A 53 7.27 -11.24 -16.96
C THR A 53 6.11 -10.76 -16.09
N ALA A 54 5.00 -11.50 -16.07
CA ALA A 54 3.74 -11.07 -15.46
C ALA A 54 3.91 -10.70 -13.98
N VAL A 55 4.70 -11.50 -13.23
CA VAL A 55 4.97 -11.23 -11.82
C VAL A 55 5.81 -9.96 -11.63
N SER A 56 6.91 -9.86 -12.36
CA SER A 56 7.86 -8.74 -12.24
C SER A 56 7.25 -7.41 -12.68
N ASP A 57 6.45 -7.40 -13.75
CA ASP A 57 5.83 -6.19 -14.29
C ASP A 57 4.75 -5.64 -13.33
N GLU A 58 3.95 -6.53 -12.74
CA GLU A 58 2.94 -6.14 -11.76
C GLU A 58 3.61 -5.65 -10.46
N ILE A 59 4.64 -6.32 -9.95
CA ILE A 59 5.38 -5.87 -8.75
C ILE A 59 5.95 -4.47 -8.94
N ARG A 60 6.53 -4.15 -10.11
CA ARG A 60 7.03 -2.80 -10.41
C ARG A 60 5.92 -1.76 -10.42
N THR A 61 4.74 -2.12 -10.90
CA THR A 61 3.57 -1.25 -10.90
C THR A 61 3.09 -1.01 -9.48
N MET A 62 2.92 -2.06 -8.69
CA MET A 62 2.54 -1.98 -7.28
C MET A 62 3.56 -1.18 -6.44
N ALA A 63 4.85 -1.34 -6.71
CA ALA A 63 5.90 -0.59 -6.03
C ALA A 63 5.81 0.92 -6.29
N ARG A 64 5.48 1.33 -7.53
CA ARG A 64 5.22 2.74 -7.88
C ARG A 64 3.99 3.28 -7.16
N GLU A 65 2.89 2.51 -7.16
CA GLU A 65 1.66 2.88 -6.45
C GLU A 65 1.89 3.08 -4.94
N LEU A 66 2.62 2.15 -4.30
CA LEU A 66 2.98 2.25 -2.89
C LEU A 66 3.93 3.42 -2.60
N GLY A 67 4.84 3.71 -3.52
CA GLY A 67 5.77 4.84 -3.42
C GLY A 67 5.04 6.18 -3.32
N GLY A 68 4.07 6.44 -4.19
CA GLY A 68 3.26 7.68 -4.13
C GLY A 68 2.47 7.80 -2.82
N ARG A 69 1.88 6.69 -2.36
CA ARG A 69 1.15 6.67 -1.08
C ARG A 69 2.06 6.90 0.13
N ALA A 70 3.30 6.42 0.08
CA ALA A 70 4.28 6.66 1.13
C ALA A 70 4.74 8.13 1.18
N GLU A 71 4.81 8.79 0.03
CA GLU A 71 5.08 10.22 -0.10
C GLU A 71 3.92 11.05 0.47
N GLU A 72 2.67 10.77 0.10
CA GLU A 72 1.48 11.43 0.65
C GLU A 72 1.40 11.27 2.19
N ALA A 73 1.67 10.07 2.71
CA ALA A 73 1.72 9.83 4.15
C ALA A 73 2.83 10.65 4.82
N ARG A 74 3.98 10.81 4.16
CA ARG A 74 5.10 11.63 4.66
C ARG A 74 4.70 13.10 4.68
N GLU A 75 4.07 13.62 3.63
CA GLU A 75 3.59 14.99 3.57
C GLU A 75 2.54 15.28 4.66
N CYS A 76 1.57 14.38 4.87
CA CYS A 76 0.60 14.51 5.95
C CYS A 76 1.27 14.59 7.32
N ARG A 77 2.25 13.71 7.60
CA ARG A 77 3.02 13.76 8.85
C ARG A 77 3.81 15.06 9.01
N MET A 78 4.41 15.58 7.93
CA MET A 78 5.13 16.85 7.97
C MET A 78 4.21 18.04 8.25
N ARG A 79 3.00 18.02 7.66
CA ARG A 79 1.94 19.00 7.91
C ARG A 79 1.48 18.98 9.37
N ASP A 80 1.18 17.79 9.89
CA ASP A 80 0.70 17.64 11.28
C ASP A 80 1.77 17.98 12.32
N ALA A 81 3.06 17.77 11.99
CA ALA A 81 4.17 18.16 12.85
C ALA A 81 4.43 19.68 12.87
N GLY A 82 3.71 20.49 12.07
CA GLY A 82 3.94 21.92 11.94
C GLY A 82 5.28 22.28 11.28
N VAL A 83 5.92 21.29 10.63
CA VAL A 83 7.22 21.44 9.92
C VAL A 83 6.99 21.78 8.45
N TRP A 84 5.75 21.70 7.97
CA TRP A 84 5.38 22.03 6.61
C TRP A 84 5.31 23.56 6.42
N ASP A 85 6.32 24.11 5.77
CA ASP A 85 6.33 25.44 5.19
C ASP A 85 6.15 25.30 3.67
N PRO A 86 4.99 25.69 3.09
CA PRO A 86 4.80 25.62 1.65
C PRO A 86 5.63 26.64 0.86
N GLY A 87 6.29 27.62 1.50
CA GLY A 87 6.70 28.86 0.83
C GLY A 87 5.44 29.68 0.42
N LEU A 88 5.42 30.99 0.17
CA LEU A 88 6.40 31.90 -0.43
C LEU A 88 7.11 31.32 -1.65
#